data_AF-A0A2E9H4X7-F1
#
_entry.id   AF-A0A2E9H4X7-F1
#
_cell.length_a   1.000
_cell.length_b   1.000
_cell.length_c   1.000
_cell.angle_alpha   90.00
_cell.angle_beta   90.00
_cell.angle_gamma   90.00
#
_symmetry.space_group_name_H-M   'P 1'
#
loop_
_entity.id
_entity.type
_entity.pdbx_description
1 polymer ?
#
loop_
_entity_poly.entity_id
_entity_poly.type
_entity_poly.pdbx_seq_one_letter_code
_entity_poly.pdbx_strand_id
1 'polypeptide(L)'
;MNLQKDLQAREAFPRWHLDLPEQGQNVDGALLNREGLLFQGWVLNESSSPIELVVLNGKDVVPLPFSRSRPDVITKVLNEPAEKHPQLYCGFSKRVILMHASFSLGIIKDGKFTQLLTGTIEGKFQILKGGEGWLFLNNDTNKSIEQHTGKFRLSRSVKAQWKEYLGALDHYSRSNEIPVCLLVAPSKEMVYQQYYPHKFSKKAPINKLMELVPQTLNFILPVKELRNLDYRSFRVCDTHWTLHGARIAAQLVTSKLSKKAIEELEVFESDVYQNRRVSGDLGSKLYPPQFHGEDSLISFNYRKTVIFDNNVDNFGRIICTFYEGALINETLLLFGSSSSYTMFHYVTRLYSAVVFVHTAGNIDHKVIDKVKPDCICLQTNARFVVKAPSFNSSVLEYIEAKKKGKAIKPPTVAKTLPKESEAYIEYFKQMLR
;
A
#
# COMPACT_ATOMS: atom_id res chain seq x y z
N MET A 1 -2.37 -17.83 11.76
CA MET A 1 -1.33 -18.58 12.49
C MET A 1 -1.15 -19.94 11.83
N ASN A 2 0.08 -20.42 11.68
CA ASN A 2 0.36 -21.79 11.23
C ASN A 2 1.29 -22.47 12.25
N LEU A 3 0.89 -23.60 12.79
CA LEU A 3 1.53 -24.35 13.86
C LEU A 3 1.80 -25.78 13.37
N GLN A 4 3.01 -26.26 13.61
CA GLN A 4 3.43 -27.62 13.29
C GLN A 4 4.00 -28.26 14.54
N LYS A 5 3.38 -29.36 14.98
CA LYS A 5 3.89 -30.15 16.11
C LYS A 5 5.08 -30.97 15.66
N ASP A 6 6.09 -31.09 16.52
CA ASP A 6 7.21 -31.97 16.25
C ASP A 6 6.82 -33.43 16.48
N LEU A 7 6.82 -34.23 15.41
CA LEU A 7 6.40 -35.63 15.44
C LEU A 7 7.48 -36.55 16.07
N GLN A 8 8.74 -36.10 16.15
CA GLN A 8 9.82 -36.85 16.78
C GLN A 8 9.83 -36.74 18.31
N ALA A 9 9.06 -35.80 18.88
CA ALA A 9 8.91 -35.63 20.33
C ALA A 9 7.91 -36.61 20.99
N ARG A 10 7.53 -37.71 20.30
CA ARG A 10 6.50 -38.65 20.78
C ARG A 10 7.00 -39.75 21.71
N GLU A 11 8.29 -40.08 21.71
CA GLU A 11 8.80 -41.28 22.42
C GLU A 11 9.61 -40.97 23.69
N ALA A 12 9.86 -39.70 23.98
CA ALA A 12 10.29 -39.18 25.26
C ALA A 12 9.81 -37.73 25.32
N PHE A 13 9.51 -37.17 26.50
CA PHE A 13 9.10 -35.76 26.75
C PHE A 13 7.62 -35.54 27.15
N PRO A 14 7.37 -34.59 28.07
CA PRO A 14 6.18 -34.54 28.94
C PRO A 14 4.86 -34.39 28.19
N ARG A 15 3.75 -34.80 28.81
CA ARG A 15 2.40 -34.49 28.32
C ARG A 15 2.19 -32.98 28.35
N TRP A 16 1.71 -32.41 27.25
CA TRP A 16 1.50 -30.97 27.15
C TRP A 16 0.35 -30.63 26.20
N HIS A 17 -0.15 -29.41 26.33
CA HIS A 17 -1.07 -28.81 25.38
C HIS A 17 -0.88 -27.29 25.32
N LEU A 18 -1.14 -26.73 24.15
CA LEU A 18 -1.17 -25.29 23.91
C LEU A 18 -2.62 -24.89 23.67
N ASP A 19 -3.20 -24.16 24.62
CA ASP A 19 -4.54 -23.58 24.50
C ASP A 19 -4.53 -22.42 23.48
N LEU A 20 -3.49 -21.57 23.52
CA LEU A 20 -3.27 -20.45 22.60
C LEU A 20 -1.77 -20.27 22.31
N PRO A 21 -1.37 -19.88 21.09
CA PRO A 21 -2.22 -19.65 19.91
C PRO A 21 -2.81 -20.94 19.32
N GLU A 22 -3.90 -20.80 18.56
CA GLU A 22 -4.55 -21.91 17.84
C GLU A 22 -4.12 -21.98 16.35
N GLN A 23 -4.23 -23.17 15.75
CA GLN A 23 -4.03 -23.35 14.32
C GLN A 23 -5.05 -22.52 13.54
N GLY A 24 -4.61 -21.72 12.57
CA GLY A 24 -5.51 -20.88 11.77
C GLY A 24 -6.01 -19.62 12.48
N GLN A 25 -5.59 -19.36 13.73
CA GLN A 25 -5.99 -18.17 14.47
C GLN A 25 -5.64 -16.88 13.70
N ASN A 26 -6.63 -15.99 13.59
CA ASN A 26 -6.44 -14.61 13.14
C ASN A 26 -6.10 -13.73 14.33
N VAL A 27 -5.04 -12.93 14.20
CA VAL A 27 -4.61 -11.99 15.24
C VAL A 27 -4.55 -10.60 14.64
N ASP A 28 -5.05 -9.60 15.36
CA ASP A 28 -4.91 -8.20 14.95
C ASP A 28 -3.43 -7.80 14.95
N GLY A 29 -2.93 -7.29 13.82
CA GLY A 29 -1.52 -6.97 13.66
C GLY A 29 -1.05 -5.83 14.55
N ALA A 30 -1.90 -4.84 14.83
CA ALA A 30 -1.54 -3.72 15.70
C ALA A 30 -1.43 -4.17 17.16
N LEU A 31 -2.37 -5.00 17.62
CA LEU A 31 -2.33 -5.63 18.94
C LEU A 31 -1.12 -6.55 19.07
N LEU A 32 -0.86 -7.38 18.06
CA LEU A 32 0.28 -8.30 18.05
C LEU A 32 1.62 -7.56 18.16
N ASN A 33 1.78 -6.43 17.45
CA ASN A 33 2.99 -5.61 17.54
C ASN A 33 3.13 -4.90 18.89
N ARG A 34 2.03 -4.49 19.53
CA ARG A 34 2.05 -3.73 20.79
C ARG A 34 2.14 -4.62 22.02
N GLU A 35 1.38 -5.70 22.05
CA GLU A 35 1.19 -6.55 23.23
C GLU A 35 1.82 -7.93 23.09
N GLY A 36 2.20 -8.34 21.88
CA GLY A 36 2.74 -9.67 21.62
C GLY A 36 1.69 -10.77 21.52
N LEU A 37 2.15 -11.96 21.14
CA LEU A 37 1.33 -13.15 20.99
C LEU A 37 1.10 -13.82 22.35
N LEU A 38 -0.14 -14.16 22.67
CA LEU A 38 -0.47 -14.89 23.90
C LEU A 38 -0.12 -16.37 23.74
N PHE A 39 0.81 -16.84 24.57
CA PHE A 39 1.11 -18.25 24.77
C PHE A 39 0.45 -18.72 26.05
N GLN A 40 -0.43 -19.71 25.93
CA GLN A 40 -1.17 -20.25 27.06
C GLN A 40 -1.36 -21.76 26.89
N GLY A 41 -1.23 -22.52 27.97
CA GLY A 41 -1.36 -23.96 27.92
C GLY A 41 -0.95 -24.62 29.22
N TRP A 42 -0.52 -25.88 29.15
CA TRP A 42 -0.02 -26.65 30.27
C TRP A 42 1.05 -27.67 29.86
N VAL A 43 1.93 -28.02 30.79
CA VAL A 43 2.97 -29.05 30.65
C VAL A 43 3.08 -29.84 31.95
N LEU A 44 2.96 -31.17 31.90
CA LEU A 44 3.11 -32.05 33.06
C LEU A 44 4.54 -32.60 33.11
N ASN A 45 5.33 -32.14 34.08
CA ASN A 45 6.67 -32.69 34.28
C ASN A 45 6.60 -34.01 35.05
N GLU A 46 6.64 -35.11 34.34
CA GLU A 46 6.67 -36.47 34.92
C GLU A 46 8.10 -36.94 35.24
N SER A 47 9.11 -36.08 35.02
CA SER A 47 10.49 -36.39 35.33
C SER A 47 10.95 -35.73 36.63
N SER A 48 11.94 -36.33 37.29
CA SER A 48 12.50 -35.83 38.56
C SER A 48 13.34 -34.55 38.40
N SER A 49 13.87 -34.27 37.21
CA SER A 49 14.63 -33.03 36.95
C SER A 49 13.71 -31.85 36.61
N PRO A 50 14.07 -30.62 37.00
CA PRO A 50 13.33 -29.42 36.63
C PRO A 50 13.37 -29.21 35.12
N ILE A 51 12.27 -28.65 34.59
CA ILE A 51 12.15 -28.28 33.18
C ILE A 51 11.77 -26.81 33.07
N GLU A 52 12.28 -26.14 32.03
CA GLU A 52 11.89 -24.78 31.69
C GLU A 52 11.17 -24.77 30.35
N LEU A 53 9.94 -24.24 30.32
CA LEU A 53 9.23 -24.01 29.06
C LEU A 53 9.65 -22.66 28.48
N VAL A 54 10.06 -22.64 27.22
CA VAL A 54 10.54 -21.43 26.55
C VAL A 54 9.96 -21.27 25.16
N VAL A 55 9.81 -20.02 24.74
CA VAL A 55 9.62 -19.65 23.33
C VAL A 55 10.95 -19.16 22.78
N LEU A 56 11.43 -19.79 21.73
CA LEU A 56 12.55 -19.32 20.93
C LEU A 56 12.03 -18.46 19.77
N ASN A 57 12.58 -17.27 19.61
CA ASN A 57 12.26 -16.40 18.49
C ASN A 57 13.55 -15.74 17.97
N GLY A 58 14.16 -16.33 16.94
CA GLY A 58 15.50 -15.95 16.52
C GLY A 58 16.53 -16.31 17.59
N LYS A 59 17.21 -15.30 18.13
CA LYS A 59 18.20 -15.47 19.21
C LYS A 59 17.61 -15.33 20.61
N ASP A 60 16.36 -14.87 20.71
CA ASP A 60 15.72 -14.62 22.00
C ASP A 60 15.15 -15.92 22.58
N VAL A 61 15.45 -16.15 23.86
CA VAL A 61 14.91 -17.26 24.67
C VAL A 61 13.99 -16.65 25.72
N VAL A 62 12.67 -16.85 25.56
CA VAL A 62 11.67 -16.25 26.45
C VAL A 62 11.05 -17.31 27.34
N PRO A 63 11.29 -17.30 28.67
CA PRO A 63 10.70 -18.26 29.58
C PRO A 63 9.19 -18.05 29.74
N LEU A 64 8.45 -19.15 29.81
CA LEU A 64 7.03 -19.23 30.10
C LEU A 64 6.84 -19.87 31.49
N PRO A 65 6.72 -19.06 32.56
CA PRO A 65 6.63 -19.60 33.91
C PRO A 65 5.34 -20.41 34.12
N PHE A 66 5.47 -21.52 34.85
CA PHE A 66 4.36 -22.33 35.33
C PHE A 66 3.73 -21.64 36.55
N SER A 67 2.71 -20.82 36.32
CA SER A 67 2.10 -19.96 37.35
C SER A 67 0.59 -20.10 37.44
N ARG A 68 -0.04 -20.92 36.57
CA ARG A 68 -1.49 -21.05 36.49
C ARG A 68 -1.94 -22.41 36.98
N SER A 69 -2.90 -22.42 37.91
CA SER A 69 -3.52 -23.65 38.38
C SER A 69 -4.37 -24.32 37.29
N ARG A 70 -4.20 -25.63 37.09
CA ARG A 70 -4.93 -26.46 36.11
C ARG A 70 -5.52 -27.72 36.75
N PRO A 71 -6.50 -27.58 37.67
CA PRO A 71 -7.15 -28.74 38.31
C PRO A 71 -7.87 -29.65 37.31
N ASP A 72 -8.32 -29.08 36.17
CA ASP A 72 -8.90 -29.81 35.04
C ASP A 72 -7.89 -30.77 34.41
N VAL A 73 -6.63 -30.37 34.30
CA VAL A 73 -5.56 -31.21 33.74
C VAL A 73 -5.23 -32.33 34.70
N ILE A 74 -5.10 -32.05 35.99
CA ILE A 74 -4.82 -33.09 37.00
C ILE A 74 -5.93 -34.14 37.02
N THR A 75 -7.18 -33.71 37.13
CA THR A 75 -8.33 -34.64 37.22
C THR A 75 -8.57 -35.41 35.93
N LYS A 76 -8.42 -34.79 34.75
CA LYS A 76 -8.76 -35.45 33.48
C LYS A 76 -7.60 -36.17 32.80
N VAL A 77 -6.37 -35.71 33.01
CA VAL A 77 -5.17 -36.24 32.32
C VAL A 77 -4.40 -37.19 33.24
N LEU A 78 -4.23 -36.85 34.53
CA LEU A 78 -3.60 -37.75 35.51
C LEU A 78 -4.59 -38.71 36.17
N ASN A 79 -5.89 -38.39 36.14
CA ASN A 79 -6.93 -39.14 36.88
C ASN A 79 -6.69 -39.14 38.40
N GLU A 80 -6.20 -38.00 38.91
CA GLU A 80 -5.83 -37.80 40.31
C GLU A 80 -6.62 -36.64 40.95
N PRO A 81 -6.77 -36.61 42.30
CA PRO A 81 -7.32 -35.46 43.00
C PRO A 81 -6.46 -34.21 42.81
N ALA A 82 -7.06 -33.10 42.36
CA ALA A 82 -6.32 -31.86 42.12
C ALA A 82 -5.90 -31.12 43.41
N GLU A 83 -6.60 -31.36 44.52
CA GLU A 83 -6.37 -30.62 45.75
C GLU A 83 -4.96 -30.90 46.28
N LYS A 84 -4.13 -29.84 46.41
CA LYS A 84 -2.72 -29.89 46.84
C LYS A 84 -1.81 -30.78 45.99
N HIS A 85 -2.20 -31.12 44.76
CA HIS A 85 -1.36 -31.90 43.86
C HIS A 85 -0.05 -31.14 43.51
N PRO A 86 1.14 -31.78 43.56
CA PRO A 86 2.43 -31.11 43.31
C PRO A 86 2.52 -30.41 41.94
N GLN A 87 1.83 -30.93 40.93
CA GLN A 87 1.77 -30.34 39.59
C GLN A 87 0.55 -29.45 39.35
N LEU A 88 -0.19 -29.02 40.39
CA LEU A 88 -1.40 -28.20 40.23
C LEU A 88 -1.15 -26.94 39.40
N TYR A 89 0.04 -26.34 39.51
CA TYR A 89 0.45 -25.14 38.79
C TYR A 89 1.15 -25.44 37.47
N CYS A 90 0.80 -26.52 36.77
CA CYS A 90 1.39 -26.90 35.48
C CYS A 90 0.99 -26.00 34.29
N GLY A 91 0.11 -25.01 34.51
CA GLY A 91 -0.34 -24.08 33.49
C GLY A 91 0.58 -22.87 33.31
N PHE A 92 0.65 -22.36 32.09
CA PHE A 92 1.34 -21.12 31.74
C PHE A 92 0.42 -20.16 30.99
N SER A 93 0.65 -18.85 31.12
CA SER A 93 -0.02 -17.82 30.32
C SER A 93 0.87 -16.58 30.29
N LYS A 94 1.40 -16.23 29.12
CA LYS A 94 2.27 -15.07 28.93
C LYS A 94 2.18 -14.54 27.52
N ARG A 95 2.14 -13.22 27.37
CA ARG A 95 2.31 -12.58 26.07
C ARG A 95 3.80 -12.41 25.74
N VAL A 96 4.17 -12.75 24.51
CA VAL A 96 5.55 -12.68 24.02
C VAL A 96 5.57 -11.82 22.76
N ILE A 97 6.33 -10.73 22.80
CA ILE A 97 6.59 -9.91 21.60
C ILE A 97 7.58 -10.68 20.72
N LEU A 98 7.15 -11.04 19.52
CA LEU A 98 7.96 -11.80 18.57
C LEU A 98 8.66 -10.84 17.60
N MET A 99 9.99 -10.84 17.62
CA MET A 99 10.90 -10.16 16.70
C MET A 99 10.95 -10.80 15.31
N HIS A 100 10.58 -12.08 15.20
CA HIS A 100 10.50 -12.82 13.93
C HIS A 100 9.13 -13.48 13.76
N ALA A 101 8.73 -13.71 12.51
CA ALA A 101 7.48 -14.38 12.16
C ALA A 101 7.38 -15.81 12.70
N SER A 102 8.52 -16.51 12.71
CA SER A 102 8.62 -17.90 13.12
C SER A 102 9.16 -18.02 14.54
N PHE A 103 8.61 -18.95 15.31
CA PHE A 103 9.03 -19.26 16.67
C PHE A 103 9.01 -20.76 16.91
N SER A 104 9.72 -21.21 17.94
CA SER A 104 9.65 -22.58 18.44
C SER A 104 9.24 -22.56 19.91
N LEU A 105 8.24 -23.35 20.29
CA LEU A 105 7.98 -23.67 21.69
C LEU A 105 8.75 -24.93 22.03
N GLY A 106 9.46 -24.93 23.15
CA GLY A 106 10.17 -26.11 23.59
C GLY A 106 10.53 -26.08 25.06
N ILE A 107 11.13 -27.16 25.50
CA ILE A 107 11.56 -27.35 26.89
C ILE A 107 13.08 -27.35 26.93
N ILE A 108 13.66 -26.64 27.89
CA ILE A 108 15.06 -26.79 28.26
C ILE A 108 15.12 -27.71 29.47
N LYS A 109 15.87 -28.81 29.34
CA LYS A 109 16.16 -29.77 30.42
C LYS A 109 17.65 -30.11 30.37
N ASP A 110 18.34 -29.98 31.51
CA ASP A 110 19.78 -30.25 31.63
C ASP A 110 20.62 -29.50 30.56
N GLY A 111 20.24 -28.25 30.26
CA GLY A 111 20.89 -27.41 29.25
C GLY A 111 20.57 -27.77 27.80
N LYS A 112 19.76 -28.80 27.55
CA LYS A 112 19.35 -29.23 26.21
C LYS A 112 17.95 -28.75 25.87
N PHE A 113 17.81 -28.08 24.74
CA PHE A 113 16.51 -27.69 24.18
C PHE A 113 15.88 -28.86 23.41
N THR A 114 14.64 -29.18 23.75
CA THR A 114 13.77 -30.09 22.99
C THR A 114 12.57 -29.31 22.46
N GLN A 115 12.42 -29.31 21.15
CA GLN A 115 11.31 -28.64 20.47
C GLN A 115 10.00 -29.43 20.65
N LEU A 116 8.92 -28.72 21.00
CA LEU A 116 7.57 -29.28 21.07
C LEU A 116 6.74 -28.92 19.83
N LEU A 117 6.85 -27.67 19.38
CA LEU A 117 6.19 -27.19 18.18
C LEU A 117 6.96 -26.03 17.55
N THR A 118 6.71 -25.81 16.27
CA THR A 118 7.05 -24.57 15.57
C THR A 118 5.76 -23.84 15.20
N GLY A 119 5.84 -22.52 15.17
CA GLY A 119 4.75 -21.67 14.72
C GLY A 119 5.25 -20.55 13.82
N THR A 120 4.42 -20.13 12.88
CA THR A 120 4.69 -18.99 12.00
C THR A 120 3.46 -18.09 11.88
N ILE A 121 3.71 -16.79 11.93
CA ILE A 121 2.73 -15.74 11.68
C ILE A 121 2.87 -15.28 10.23
N GLU A 122 1.84 -15.53 9.43
CA GLU A 122 1.79 -15.11 8.05
C GLU A 122 0.87 -13.88 7.92
N GLY A 123 1.32 -12.89 7.14
CA GLY A 123 0.48 -11.76 6.77
C GLY A 123 -0.69 -12.21 5.89
N LYS A 124 -1.84 -11.55 6.03
CA LYS A 124 -3.06 -11.87 5.24
C LYS A 124 -2.85 -11.75 3.71
N PHE A 125 -1.84 -10.99 3.28
CA PHE A 125 -1.55 -10.74 1.88
C PHE A 125 -0.27 -11.43 1.46
N GLN A 126 -0.33 -12.09 0.30
CA GLN A 126 0.88 -12.59 -0.34
C GLN A 126 1.68 -11.39 -0.85
N ILE A 127 2.92 -11.30 -0.40
CA ILE A 127 3.90 -10.30 -0.85
C ILE A 127 5.05 -11.07 -1.48
N LEU A 128 5.48 -10.65 -2.65
CA LEU A 128 6.64 -11.24 -3.29
C LEU A 128 7.90 -10.54 -2.76
N LYS A 129 8.79 -11.29 -2.13
CA LYS A 129 10.10 -10.79 -1.72
C LYS A 129 11.05 -10.88 -2.91
N GLY A 130 11.59 -9.73 -3.30
CA GLY A 130 12.65 -9.61 -4.29
C GLY A 130 14.04 -9.62 -3.68
N GLY A 131 15.05 -9.37 -4.52
CA GLY A 131 16.43 -9.18 -4.06
C GLY A 131 16.58 -7.96 -3.15
N GLU A 132 17.59 -7.96 -2.28
CA GLU A 132 17.96 -6.81 -1.43
C GLU A 132 16.81 -6.22 -0.59
N GLY A 133 15.88 -7.06 -0.14
CA GLY A 133 14.77 -6.64 0.72
C GLY A 133 13.64 -5.90 0.00
N TRP A 134 13.65 -5.81 -1.33
CA TRP A 134 12.54 -5.22 -2.08
C TRP A 134 11.26 -6.05 -1.95
N LEU A 135 10.14 -5.38 -1.74
CA LEU A 135 8.82 -6.02 -1.68
C LEU A 135 8.02 -5.70 -2.93
N PHE A 136 7.37 -6.69 -3.52
CA PHE A 136 6.51 -6.52 -4.69
C PHE A 136 5.12 -7.09 -4.43
N LEU A 137 4.14 -6.62 -5.19
CA LEU A 137 2.79 -7.17 -5.13
C LEU A 137 2.79 -8.63 -5.57
N ASN A 138 2.04 -9.45 -4.85
CA ASN A 138 1.70 -10.80 -5.27
C ASN A 138 0.19 -11.00 -5.14
N ASN A 139 -0.37 -11.82 -6.03
CA ASN A 139 -1.77 -12.25 -6.02
C ASN A 139 -2.79 -11.11 -5.86
N ASP A 140 -2.56 -9.97 -6.54
CA ASP A 140 -3.51 -8.86 -6.56
C ASP A 140 -4.64 -9.11 -7.56
N THR A 141 -5.78 -8.45 -7.37
CA THR A 141 -6.97 -8.61 -8.22
C THR A 141 -6.77 -8.23 -9.68
N ASN A 142 -5.74 -7.44 -10.01
CA ASN A 142 -5.41 -7.08 -11.39
C ASN A 142 -4.42 -8.06 -12.04
N LYS A 143 -3.94 -9.09 -11.33
CA LYS A 143 -3.02 -10.11 -11.87
C LYS A 143 -1.68 -9.52 -12.33
N SER A 144 -1.06 -8.64 -11.55
CA SER A 144 0.14 -7.87 -11.94
C SER A 144 1.29 -8.77 -12.40
N ILE A 145 1.51 -9.92 -11.75
CA ILE A 145 2.54 -10.90 -12.17
C ILE A 145 2.24 -11.48 -13.55
N GLU A 146 0.98 -11.87 -13.81
CA GLU A 146 0.58 -12.40 -15.12
C GLU A 146 0.69 -11.34 -16.22
N GLN A 147 0.39 -10.08 -15.90
CA GLN A 147 0.59 -8.96 -16.81
C GLN A 147 2.08 -8.77 -17.13
N HIS A 148 2.93 -8.70 -16.10
CA HIS A 148 4.37 -8.51 -16.24
C HIS A 148 5.03 -9.63 -17.05
N THR A 149 4.63 -10.87 -16.79
CA THR A 149 5.15 -12.08 -17.46
C THR A 149 4.50 -12.33 -18.83
N GLY A 150 3.49 -11.54 -19.23
CA GLY A 150 2.77 -11.68 -20.49
C GLY A 150 1.87 -12.93 -20.58
N LYS A 151 1.59 -13.55 -19.43
CA LYS A 151 0.58 -14.61 -19.29
C LYS A 151 -0.84 -14.04 -19.41
N PHE A 152 -1.05 -12.80 -18.94
CA PHE A 152 -2.28 -12.06 -19.16
C PHE A 152 -2.23 -11.28 -20.47
N ARG A 153 -3.31 -11.32 -21.24
CA ARG A 153 -3.46 -10.60 -22.52
C ARG A 153 -4.76 -9.81 -22.53
N LEU A 154 -4.71 -8.60 -23.08
CA LEU A 154 -5.92 -7.82 -23.32
C LEU A 154 -6.84 -8.54 -24.32
N SER A 155 -8.14 -8.63 -23.98
CA SER A 155 -9.16 -9.15 -24.89
C SER A 155 -9.38 -8.17 -26.06
N ARG A 156 -10.05 -8.63 -27.13
CA ARG A 156 -10.42 -7.76 -28.26
C ARG A 156 -11.32 -6.59 -27.80
N SER A 157 -12.28 -6.87 -26.92
CA SER A 157 -13.18 -5.86 -26.35
C SER A 157 -12.43 -4.80 -25.55
N VAL A 158 -11.50 -5.20 -24.66
CA VAL A 158 -10.72 -4.23 -23.87
C VAL A 158 -9.82 -3.36 -24.76
N LYS A 159 -9.24 -3.93 -25.83
CA LYS A 159 -8.48 -3.14 -26.82
C LYS A 159 -9.35 -2.12 -27.54
N ALA A 160 -10.57 -2.50 -27.91
CA ALA A 160 -11.52 -1.59 -28.55
C ALA A 160 -11.89 -0.43 -27.62
N GLN A 161 -12.19 -0.73 -26.35
CA GLN A 161 -12.48 0.28 -25.32
C GLN A 161 -11.30 1.24 -25.10
N TRP A 162 -10.06 0.74 -25.05
CA TRP A 162 -8.88 1.59 -24.97
C TRP A 162 -8.72 2.48 -26.20
N LYS A 163 -8.91 1.94 -27.40
CA LYS A 163 -8.83 2.72 -28.65
C LYS A 163 -9.87 3.84 -28.67
N GLU A 164 -11.10 3.54 -28.26
CA GLU A 164 -12.18 4.52 -28.14
C GLU A 164 -11.84 5.61 -27.11
N TYR A 165 -11.44 5.22 -25.90
CA TYR A 165 -11.06 6.16 -24.84
C TYR A 165 -9.90 7.06 -25.26
N LEU A 166 -8.83 6.51 -25.83
CA LEU A 166 -7.67 7.28 -26.29
C LEU A 166 -8.03 8.21 -27.46
N GLY A 167 -8.88 7.75 -28.39
CA GLY A 167 -9.38 8.57 -29.47
C GLY A 167 -10.25 9.73 -28.97
N ALA A 168 -11.08 9.48 -27.95
CA ALA A 168 -11.89 10.51 -27.31
C ALA A 168 -11.03 11.56 -26.58
N LEU A 169 -9.98 11.14 -25.86
CA LEU A 169 -9.02 12.06 -25.25
C LEU A 169 -8.34 12.96 -26.28
N ASP A 170 -7.82 12.36 -27.34
CA ASP A 170 -7.11 13.07 -28.40
C ASP A 170 -8.02 14.04 -29.15
N HIS A 171 -9.25 13.60 -29.47
CA HIS A 171 -10.25 14.46 -30.09
C HIS A 171 -10.64 15.62 -29.16
N TYR A 172 -10.93 15.34 -27.88
CA TYR A 172 -11.32 16.36 -26.92
C TYR A 172 -10.23 17.42 -26.74
N SER A 173 -8.97 17.00 -26.64
CA SER A 173 -7.84 17.92 -26.51
C SER A 173 -7.73 18.88 -27.69
N ARG A 174 -7.88 18.37 -28.92
CA ARG A 174 -7.78 19.18 -30.14
C ARG A 174 -9.01 20.06 -30.37
N SER A 175 -10.21 19.54 -30.13
CA SER A 175 -11.45 20.25 -30.41
C SER A 175 -11.80 21.33 -29.39
N ASN A 176 -11.28 21.23 -28.16
CA ASN A 176 -11.49 22.25 -27.12
C ASN A 176 -10.24 23.10 -26.86
N GLU A 177 -9.13 22.84 -27.57
CA GLU A 177 -7.84 23.52 -27.37
C GLU A 177 -7.29 23.43 -25.94
N ILE A 178 -7.69 22.40 -25.19
CA ILE A 178 -7.22 22.11 -23.83
C ILE A 178 -6.15 21.01 -23.92
N PRO A 179 -4.90 21.25 -23.50
CA PRO A 179 -3.88 20.21 -23.42
C PRO A 179 -4.31 19.07 -22.49
N VAL A 180 -4.32 17.84 -23.02
CA VAL A 180 -4.63 16.61 -22.27
C VAL A 180 -3.42 15.70 -22.28
N CYS A 181 -3.04 15.16 -21.11
CA CYS A 181 -1.98 14.17 -20.97
C CYS A 181 -2.46 12.91 -20.24
N LEU A 182 -2.19 11.73 -20.83
CA LEU A 182 -2.34 10.45 -20.14
C LEU A 182 -1.01 10.01 -19.54
N LEU A 183 -0.92 10.02 -18.22
CA LEU A 183 0.19 9.50 -17.43
C LEU A 183 -0.13 8.08 -16.93
N VAL A 184 0.66 7.10 -17.40
CA VAL A 184 0.66 5.75 -16.84
C VAL A 184 1.85 5.59 -15.92
N ALA A 185 1.61 5.57 -14.61
CA ALA A 185 2.64 5.24 -13.63
C ALA A 185 3.07 3.78 -13.84
N PRO A 186 4.37 3.52 -14.10
CA PRO A 186 4.82 2.16 -14.38
C PRO A 186 4.72 1.31 -13.12
N SER A 187 4.61 0.00 -13.27
CA SER A 187 4.76 -0.88 -12.11
C SER A 187 6.22 -0.87 -11.66
N LYS A 188 6.45 -0.99 -10.35
CA LYS A 188 7.78 -0.95 -9.73
C LYS A 188 8.76 -1.94 -10.37
N GLU A 189 8.27 -3.14 -10.64
CA GLU A 189 9.01 -4.22 -11.29
C GLU A 189 9.39 -3.94 -12.75
N MET A 190 8.76 -2.97 -13.44
CA MET A 190 9.20 -2.55 -14.78
C MET A 190 10.47 -1.68 -14.71
N VAL A 191 10.61 -0.90 -13.65
CA VAL A 191 11.75 0.01 -13.42
C VAL A 191 12.91 -0.75 -12.76
N TYR A 192 12.62 -1.46 -11.67
CA TYR A 192 13.58 -2.19 -10.84
C TYR A 192 13.61 -3.69 -11.14
N GLN A 193 13.85 -4.06 -12.40
CA GLN A 193 13.84 -5.45 -12.86
C GLN A 193 14.92 -6.31 -12.19
N GLN A 194 16.07 -5.72 -11.82
CA GLN A 194 17.17 -6.42 -11.17
C GLN A 194 16.81 -6.99 -9.79
N TYR A 195 15.79 -6.43 -9.14
CA TYR A 195 15.32 -6.89 -7.83
C TYR A 195 14.10 -7.81 -7.93
N TYR A 196 13.52 -7.96 -9.11
CA TYR A 196 12.28 -8.71 -9.31
C TYR A 196 12.56 -10.13 -9.82
N PRO A 197 11.96 -11.19 -9.25
CA PRO A 197 12.29 -12.57 -9.61
C PRO A 197 11.72 -13.04 -10.96
N HIS A 198 10.90 -12.23 -11.62
CA HIS A 198 10.31 -12.56 -12.92
C HIS A 198 10.83 -11.64 -14.02
N LYS A 199 11.02 -12.18 -15.22
CA LYS A 199 11.43 -11.39 -16.38
C LYS A 199 10.24 -10.68 -17.01
N PHE A 200 10.46 -9.44 -17.41
CA PHE A 200 9.46 -8.66 -18.14
C PHE A 200 9.23 -9.23 -19.54
N SER A 201 7.96 -9.33 -19.93
CA SER A 201 7.56 -9.86 -21.22
C SER A 201 7.20 -8.76 -22.19
N LYS A 202 7.70 -8.85 -23.43
CA LYS A 202 7.26 -7.99 -24.53
C LYS A 202 5.76 -8.14 -24.84
N LYS A 203 5.13 -9.24 -24.41
CA LYS A 203 3.69 -9.49 -24.57
C LYS A 203 2.84 -8.87 -23.45
N ALA A 204 3.44 -8.13 -22.52
CA ALA A 204 2.72 -7.47 -21.43
C ALA A 204 1.65 -6.50 -21.97
N PRO A 205 0.46 -6.43 -21.33
CA PRO A 205 -0.64 -5.56 -21.74
C PRO A 205 -0.27 -4.09 -21.98
N ILE A 206 0.65 -3.56 -21.19
CA ILE A 206 1.12 -2.17 -21.29
C ILE A 206 1.74 -1.87 -22.66
N ASN A 207 2.49 -2.80 -23.25
CA ASN A 207 3.07 -2.60 -24.57
C ASN A 207 1.96 -2.53 -25.63
N LYS A 208 0.90 -3.33 -25.47
CA LYS A 208 -0.24 -3.27 -26.39
C LYS A 208 -1.04 -1.98 -26.24
N LEU A 209 -1.11 -1.41 -25.03
CA LEU A 209 -1.69 -0.08 -24.83
C LEU A 209 -0.90 0.97 -25.61
N MET A 210 0.43 0.97 -25.50
CA MET A 210 1.30 1.94 -26.19
C MET A 210 1.09 1.93 -27.71
N GLU A 211 0.87 0.76 -28.32
CA GLU A 211 0.54 0.64 -29.75
C GLU A 211 -0.80 1.27 -30.15
N LEU A 212 -1.71 1.52 -29.19
CA LEU A 212 -3.03 2.11 -29.44
C LEU A 212 -3.07 3.62 -29.23
N VAL A 213 -2.02 4.21 -28.66
CA VAL A 213 -1.95 5.64 -28.35
C VAL A 213 -1.82 6.46 -29.63
N PRO A 214 -2.72 7.41 -29.91
CA PRO A 214 -2.57 8.35 -31.02
C PRO A 214 -1.26 9.14 -30.90
N GLN A 215 -0.54 9.33 -32.00
CA GLN A 215 0.74 10.06 -32.00
C GLN A 215 0.61 11.52 -31.53
N THR A 216 -0.57 12.10 -31.70
CA THR A 216 -0.92 13.48 -31.31
C THR A 216 -1.30 13.62 -29.84
N LEU A 217 -1.63 12.52 -29.16
CA LEU A 217 -2.01 12.55 -27.76
C LEU A 217 -0.75 12.60 -26.89
N ASN A 218 -0.70 13.54 -25.94
CA ASN A 218 0.37 13.53 -24.95
C ASN A 218 0.23 12.28 -24.07
N PHE A 219 1.22 11.39 -24.14
CA PHE A 219 1.26 10.15 -23.37
C PHE A 219 2.61 9.99 -22.68
N ILE A 220 2.59 9.53 -21.43
CA ILE A 220 3.78 9.35 -20.60
C ILE A 220 3.74 7.98 -19.92
N LEU A 221 4.77 7.17 -20.16
CA LEU A 221 5.11 5.97 -19.41
C LEU A 221 6.61 6.04 -19.06
N PRO A 222 6.96 6.65 -17.91
CA PRO A 222 8.32 7.15 -17.65
C PRO A 222 9.28 6.08 -17.12
N VAL A 223 9.37 4.92 -17.77
CA VAL A 223 10.17 3.78 -17.27
C VAL A 223 11.66 4.09 -17.29
N LYS A 224 12.16 4.73 -18.36
CA LYS A 224 13.60 4.99 -18.51
C LYS A 224 14.02 6.14 -17.61
N GLU A 225 13.21 7.19 -17.59
CA GLU A 225 13.35 8.39 -16.79
C GLU A 225 13.43 8.01 -15.31
N LEU A 226 12.49 7.19 -14.82
CA LEU A 226 12.50 6.73 -13.42
C LEU A 226 13.65 5.77 -13.11
N ARG A 227 14.15 4.99 -14.07
CA ARG A 227 15.29 4.09 -13.85
C ARG A 227 16.61 4.83 -13.76
N ASN A 228 16.75 5.88 -14.56
CA ASN A 228 17.99 6.63 -14.72
C ASN A 228 18.09 7.83 -13.76
N LEU A 229 17.14 7.99 -12.82
CA LEU A 229 17.28 8.99 -11.76
C LEU A 229 18.46 8.63 -10.85
N ASP A 230 19.23 9.65 -10.47
CA ASP A 230 20.30 9.52 -9.47
C ASP A 230 19.78 9.06 -8.10
N TYR A 231 18.51 9.39 -7.82
CA TYR A 231 17.81 8.98 -6.62
C TYR A 231 16.85 7.82 -6.90
N ARG A 232 16.63 6.99 -5.88
CA ARG A 232 15.66 5.89 -5.96
C ARG A 232 14.27 6.45 -6.29
N SER A 233 13.64 5.91 -7.33
CA SER A 233 12.36 6.38 -7.87
C SER A 233 11.15 5.60 -7.35
N PHE A 234 11.35 4.43 -6.72
CA PHE A 234 10.31 3.67 -6.02
C PHE A 234 10.69 3.30 -4.60
N ARG A 235 9.69 3.25 -3.72
CA ARG A 235 9.87 2.85 -2.33
C ARG A 235 10.09 1.35 -2.22
N VAL A 236 10.95 0.93 -1.29
CA VAL A 236 11.35 -0.49 -1.18
C VAL A 236 10.20 -1.34 -0.65
N CYS A 237 9.54 -0.87 0.40
CA CYS A 237 8.45 -1.58 1.09
C CYS A 237 7.04 -1.12 0.65
N ASP A 238 6.92 -0.43 -0.49
CA ASP A 238 5.66 0.15 -0.96
C ASP A 238 5.48 0.00 -2.47
N THR A 239 4.25 0.09 -2.98
CA THR A 239 3.94 0.00 -4.41
C THR A 239 4.15 1.29 -5.20
N HIS A 240 4.25 2.44 -4.53
CA HIS A 240 4.32 3.76 -5.14
C HIS A 240 5.75 4.25 -5.37
N TRP A 241 5.89 5.24 -6.24
CA TRP A 241 7.13 5.98 -6.40
C TRP A 241 7.56 6.72 -5.13
N THR A 242 8.84 7.07 -5.04
CA THR A 242 9.35 8.00 -4.03
C THR A 242 8.93 9.44 -4.36
N LEU A 243 9.30 10.37 -3.48
CA LEU A 243 9.20 11.80 -3.76
C LEU A 243 9.97 12.19 -5.04
N HIS A 244 11.19 11.68 -5.21
CA HIS A 244 12.01 11.91 -6.41
C HIS A 244 11.36 11.37 -7.69
N GLY A 245 10.78 10.17 -7.64
CA GLY A 245 10.02 9.61 -8.76
C GLY A 245 8.75 10.41 -9.08
N ALA A 246 8.07 10.95 -8.05
CA ALA A 246 6.92 11.81 -8.24
C ALA A 246 7.29 13.19 -8.83
N ARG A 247 8.46 13.75 -8.44
CA ARG A 247 8.99 15.00 -9.00
C ARG A 247 9.16 14.92 -10.50
N ILE A 248 9.89 13.90 -10.98
CA ILE A 248 10.12 13.75 -12.42
C ILE A 248 8.81 13.48 -13.17
N ALA A 249 7.88 12.71 -12.60
CA ALA A 249 6.57 12.49 -13.21
C ALA A 249 5.76 13.80 -13.33
N ALA A 250 5.79 14.67 -12.32
CA ALA A 250 5.15 15.97 -12.34
C ALA A 250 5.78 16.90 -13.39
N GLN A 251 7.11 16.95 -13.47
CA GLN A 251 7.83 17.74 -14.48
C GLN A 251 7.55 17.24 -15.90
N LEU A 252 7.54 15.92 -16.14
CA LEU A 252 7.24 15.35 -17.46
C LEU A 252 5.80 15.67 -17.91
N VAL A 253 4.82 15.56 -17.01
CA VAL A 253 3.43 15.94 -17.30
C VAL A 253 3.36 17.42 -17.65
N THR A 254 3.95 18.26 -16.81
CA THR A 254 3.91 19.72 -16.99
C THR A 254 4.61 20.13 -18.27
N SER A 255 5.75 19.52 -18.61
CA SER A 255 6.47 19.74 -19.87
C SER A 255 5.60 19.40 -21.10
N LYS A 256 4.88 18.28 -21.07
CA LYS A 256 3.95 17.91 -22.15
C LYS A 256 2.75 18.84 -22.29
N LEU A 257 2.21 19.32 -21.17
CA LEU A 257 1.02 20.17 -21.16
C LEU A 257 1.35 21.63 -21.53
N SER A 258 2.43 22.19 -20.97
CA SER A 258 2.83 23.60 -21.16
C SER A 258 3.81 23.81 -22.32
N LYS A 259 4.36 22.73 -22.89
CA LYS A 259 5.44 22.74 -23.91
C LYS A 259 6.77 23.35 -23.42
N LYS A 260 6.92 23.58 -22.11
CA LYS A 260 8.18 23.99 -21.50
C LYS A 260 9.18 22.84 -21.44
N ALA A 261 10.46 23.14 -21.54
CA ALA A 261 11.51 22.17 -21.28
C ALA A 261 11.54 21.80 -19.79
N ILE A 262 12.04 20.61 -19.43
CA ILE A 262 12.05 20.15 -18.02
C ILE A 262 12.91 21.08 -17.15
N GLU A 263 13.98 21.61 -17.72
CA GLU A 263 14.92 22.53 -17.08
C GLU A 263 14.26 23.84 -16.67
N GLU A 264 13.24 24.30 -17.42
CA GLU A 264 12.43 25.47 -17.06
C GLU A 264 11.48 25.21 -15.89
N LEU A 265 11.30 23.95 -15.48
CA LEU A 265 10.36 23.53 -14.44
C LEU A 265 11.07 23.22 -13.11
N GLU A 266 12.36 23.51 -13.00
CA GLU A 266 13.14 23.23 -11.80
C GLU A 266 12.93 24.34 -10.75
N VAL A 267 11.85 24.20 -9.97
CA VAL A 267 11.55 25.09 -8.82
C VAL A 267 11.77 24.39 -7.48
N PHE A 268 12.48 23.25 -7.49
CA PHE A 268 12.63 22.34 -6.36
C PHE A 268 14.06 22.27 -5.80
N GLU A 269 14.99 23.08 -6.30
CA GLU A 269 16.41 23.05 -5.89
C GLU A 269 16.60 23.30 -4.38
N SER A 270 15.72 24.11 -3.77
CA SER A 270 15.73 24.42 -2.33
C SER A 270 15.05 23.35 -1.46
N ASP A 271 14.68 22.20 -2.04
CA ASP A 271 14.02 21.14 -1.28
C ASP A 271 14.96 20.48 -0.27
N VAL A 272 14.49 20.43 0.97
CA VAL A 272 15.20 19.75 2.06
C VAL A 272 14.44 18.49 2.42
N TYR A 273 15.17 17.36 2.38
CA TYR A 273 14.64 16.04 2.67
C TYR A 273 15.21 15.50 3.98
N GLN A 274 14.37 14.81 4.74
CA GLN A 274 14.76 14.06 5.92
C GLN A 274 14.46 12.58 5.70
N ASN A 275 15.45 11.71 5.90
CA ASN A 275 15.23 10.28 5.83
C ASN A 275 14.42 9.78 7.03
N ARG A 276 13.37 8.98 6.77
CA ARG A 276 12.51 8.38 7.79
C ARG A 276 12.27 6.92 7.47
N ARG A 277 12.26 6.08 8.51
CA ARG A 277 11.88 4.67 8.34
C ARG A 277 10.36 4.55 8.20
N VAL A 278 9.92 4.03 7.08
CA VAL A 278 8.49 3.80 6.79
C VAL A 278 8.27 2.38 6.30
N SER A 279 7.12 1.81 6.65
CA SER A 279 6.77 0.45 6.25
C SER A 279 6.15 0.37 4.85
N GLY A 280 5.51 1.45 4.40
CA GLY A 280 4.74 1.42 3.16
C GLY A 280 3.52 0.50 3.20
N ASP A 281 2.81 0.43 2.07
CA ASP A 281 1.61 -0.38 1.89
C ASP A 281 1.87 -1.90 1.76
N LEU A 282 3.11 -2.32 1.47
CA LEU A 282 3.51 -3.73 1.45
C LEU A 282 4.15 -4.13 2.78
N GLY A 283 5.13 -3.38 3.26
CA GLY A 283 5.84 -3.73 4.50
C GLY A 283 4.91 -3.79 5.71
N SER A 284 3.85 -2.97 5.75
CA SER A 284 2.81 -3.00 6.79
C SER A 284 1.95 -4.27 6.80
N LYS A 285 1.96 -5.06 5.72
CA LYS A 285 1.19 -6.32 5.60
C LYS A 285 2.02 -7.55 5.97
N LEU A 286 3.29 -7.38 6.31
CA LEU A 286 4.17 -8.43 6.83
C LEU A 286 4.13 -8.46 8.36
N TYR A 287 4.49 -9.61 8.93
CA TYR A 287 4.80 -9.72 10.34
C TYR A 287 6.23 -10.28 10.53
N PRO A 288 7.08 -9.64 11.37
CA PRO A 288 6.92 -8.25 11.78
C PRO A 288 6.84 -7.31 10.56
N PRO A 289 6.29 -6.09 10.70
CA PRO A 289 6.28 -5.15 9.59
C PRO A 289 7.71 -4.84 9.12
N GLN A 290 7.90 -4.79 7.80
CA GLN A 290 9.18 -4.42 7.22
C GLN A 290 9.23 -2.92 6.99
N PHE A 291 10.37 -2.28 7.32
CA PHE A 291 10.59 -0.84 7.15
C PHE A 291 11.85 -0.56 6.36
N HIS A 292 11.82 0.50 5.56
CA HIS A 292 12.97 1.02 4.84
C HIS A 292 13.09 2.53 5.02
N GLY A 293 14.31 3.06 4.90
CA GLY A 293 14.55 4.51 4.89
C GLY A 293 14.02 5.14 3.60
N GLU A 294 13.13 6.12 3.74
CA GLU A 294 12.55 6.88 2.64
C GLU A 294 12.65 8.37 2.94
N ASP A 295 12.89 9.17 1.91
CA ASP A 295 12.94 10.61 2.06
C ASP A 295 11.55 11.18 2.30
N SER A 296 11.50 12.14 3.22
CA SER A 296 10.33 12.96 3.53
C SER A 296 10.70 14.42 3.29
N LEU A 297 9.93 15.12 2.46
CA LEU A 297 10.11 16.55 2.22
C LEU A 297 9.72 17.34 3.47
N ILE A 298 10.62 18.20 3.95
CA ILE A 298 10.40 19.03 5.15
C ILE A 298 10.38 20.53 4.87
N SER A 299 10.97 20.98 3.75
CA SER A 299 10.91 22.38 3.31
C SER A 299 9.52 22.79 2.79
N PHE A 300 8.71 21.84 2.32
CA PHE A 300 7.40 22.11 1.75
C PHE A 300 6.36 21.03 2.10
N ASN A 301 5.10 21.42 2.29
CA ASN A 301 3.99 20.52 2.54
C ASN A 301 2.73 21.02 1.82
N TYR A 302 2.31 20.31 0.76
CA TYR A 302 1.13 20.64 -0.04
C TYR A 302 -0.15 20.75 0.80
N ARG A 303 -0.23 20.10 1.97
CA ARG A 303 -1.42 20.21 2.83
C ARG A 303 -1.69 21.63 3.28
N LYS A 304 -0.67 22.50 3.29
CA LYS A 304 -0.82 23.94 3.59
C LYS A 304 -1.48 24.72 2.45
N THR A 305 -1.54 24.17 1.24
CA THR A 305 -2.16 24.78 0.06
C THR A 305 -3.55 24.21 -0.25
N VAL A 306 -4.03 23.23 0.54
CA VAL A 306 -5.36 22.64 0.36
C VAL A 306 -6.44 23.65 0.77
N ILE A 307 -7.29 24.01 -0.18
CA ILE A 307 -8.45 24.89 0.03
C ILE A 307 -9.76 24.11 0.15
N PHE A 308 -9.80 22.87 -0.36
CA PHE A 308 -10.93 21.96 -0.23
C PHE A 308 -10.47 20.49 -0.23
N ASP A 309 -11.06 19.68 0.65
CA ASP A 309 -10.93 18.21 0.63
C ASP A 309 -12.27 17.61 1.07
N ASN A 310 -12.90 16.82 0.21
CA ASN A 310 -14.16 16.18 0.58
C ASN A 310 -14.01 15.03 1.59
N ASN A 311 -12.76 14.66 1.93
CA ASN A 311 -12.40 13.61 2.88
C ASN A 311 -12.99 12.22 2.56
N VAL A 312 -13.34 11.97 1.29
CA VAL A 312 -13.74 10.64 0.82
C VAL A 312 -12.50 9.75 0.67
N ASP A 313 -12.60 8.48 1.07
CA ASP A 313 -11.47 7.54 0.93
C ASP A 313 -11.36 6.97 -0.49
N ASN A 314 -10.22 7.23 -1.15
CA ASN A 314 -9.87 6.76 -2.49
C ASN A 314 -10.87 7.24 -3.56
N PHE A 315 -11.52 6.33 -4.30
CA PHE A 315 -12.44 6.69 -5.38
C PHE A 315 -13.55 7.63 -4.92
N GLY A 316 -13.74 8.73 -5.66
CA GLY A 316 -14.66 9.81 -5.31
C GLY A 316 -14.04 10.93 -4.47
N ARG A 317 -12.78 10.80 -4.03
CA ARG A 317 -12.09 11.89 -3.35
C ARG A 317 -11.82 13.05 -4.29
N ILE A 318 -12.11 14.25 -3.81
CA ILE A 318 -11.80 15.52 -4.49
C ILE A 318 -10.94 16.35 -3.54
N ILE A 319 -9.79 16.81 -4.04
CA ILE A 319 -8.90 17.74 -3.33
C ILE A 319 -8.64 18.94 -4.25
N CYS A 320 -8.85 20.15 -3.75
CA CYS A 320 -8.47 21.37 -4.45
C CYS A 320 -7.37 22.07 -3.66
N THR A 321 -6.32 22.48 -4.37
CA THR A 321 -5.23 23.27 -3.80
C THR A 321 -5.06 24.59 -4.54
N PHE A 322 -4.63 25.61 -3.83
CA PHE A 322 -4.21 26.88 -4.41
C PHE A 322 -2.90 27.36 -3.80
N TYR A 323 -1.96 27.78 -4.63
CA TYR A 323 -0.65 28.27 -4.21
C TYR A 323 -0.19 29.44 -5.08
N GLU A 324 -0.16 30.65 -4.49
CA GLU A 324 0.23 31.88 -5.19
C GLU A 324 1.67 31.87 -5.69
N GLY A 325 2.56 31.12 -5.03
CA GLY A 325 3.97 31.00 -5.41
C GLY A 325 4.26 29.96 -6.49
N ALA A 326 3.24 29.48 -7.21
CA ALA A 326 3.41 28.49 -8.27
C ALA A 326 4.06 29.10 -9.52
N LEU A 327 4.77 28.27 -10.28
CA LEU A 327 5.48 28.68 -11.50
C LEU A 327 4.54 29.11 -12.64
N ILE A 328 3.42 28.39 -12.80
CA ILE A 328 2.45 28.56 -13.88
C ILE A 328 1.13 28.97 -13.26
N ASN A 329 0.60 30.12 -13.68
CA ASN A 329 -0.72 30.59 -13.25
C ASN A 329 -1.83 29.95 -14.10
N GLU A 330 -2.00 28.64 -13.95
CA GLU A 330 -2.99 27.83 -14.66
C GLU A 330 -3.61 26.80 -13.70
N THR A 331 -4.81 26.35 -14.05
CA THR A 331 -5.56 25.30 -13.35
C THR A 331 -5.30 23.93 -13.99
N LEU A 332 -4.65 23.04 -13.25
CA LEU A 332 -4.52 21.62 -13.61
C LEU A 332 -5.67 20.80 -13.01
N LEU A 333 -6.46 20.15 -13.88
CA LEU A 333 -7.41 19.12 -13.46
C LEU A 333 -6.80 17.72 -13.60
N LEU A 334 -6.63 17.02 -12.47
CA LEU A 334 -6.01 15.72 -12.39
C LEU A 334 -7.02 14.62 -12.01
N PHE A 335 -7.46 13.84 -13.00
CA PHE A 335 -8.22 12.60 -12.77
C PHE A 335 -7.26 11.45 -12.47
N GLY A 336 -6.85 11.32 -11.21
CA GLY A 336 -5.71 10.48 -10.82
C GLY A 336 -6.03 9.29 -9.92
N SER A 337 -4.99 8.59 -9.50
CA SER A 337 -5.05 7.43 -8.60
C SER A 337 -4.13 7.61 -7.40
N SER A 338 -3.88 6.56 -6.61
CA SER A 338 -3.04 6.63 -5.40
C SER A 338 -1.61 7.15 -5.64
N SER A 339 -1.03 6.93 -6.83
CA SER A 339 0.31 7.46 -7.17
C SER A 339 0.33 8.99 -7.27
N SER A 340 -0.81 9.61 -7.61
CA SER A 340 -0.94 11.07 -7.71
C SER A 340 -0.72 11.79 -6.38
N TYR A 341 -1.00 11.14 -5.24
CA TYR A 341 -0.88 11.80 -3.93
C TYR A 341 0.55 12.30 -3.64
N THR A 342 1.57 11.53 -4.03
CA THR A 342 2.97 11.95 -3.86
C THR A 342 3.34 13.10 -4.80
N MET A 343 2.66 13.22 -5.96
CA MET A 343 2.90 14.32 -6.92
C MET A 343 2.47 15.67 -6.37
N PHE A 344 1.55 15.75 -5.40
CA PHE A 344 1.06 17.03 -4.87
C PHE A 344 2.16 17.92 -4.30
N HIS A 345 3.23 17.35 -3.75
CA HIS A 345 4.37 18.14 -3.29
C HIS A 345 5.04 18.95 -4.42
N TYR A 346 4.79 18.58 -5.68
CA TYR A 346 5.41 19.15 -6.86
C TYR A 346 4.39 19.87 -7.76
N VAL A 347 3.28 19.23 -8.14
CA VAL A 347 2.30 19.85 -9.05
C VAL A 347 1.68 21.12 -8.49
N THR A 348 1.55 21.23 -7.17
CA THR A 348 1.01 22.44 -6.51
C THR A 348 1.98 23.62 -6.49
N ARG A 349 3.26 23.40 -6.81
CA ARG A 349 4.26 24.45 -7.02
C ARG A 349 4.50 24.74 -8.50
N LEU A 350 4.01 23.88 -9.38
CA LEU A 350 4.04 24.08 -10.82
C LEU A 350 2.80 24.83 -11.28
N TYR A 351 1.62 24.52 -10.74
CA TYR A 351 0.34 25.13 -11.09
C TYR A 351 -0.28 25.87 -9.91
N SER A 352 -0.78 27.08 -10.14
CA SER A 352 -1.41 27.91 -9.10
C SER A 352 -2.66 27.24 -8.53
N ALA A 353 -3.45 26.55 -9.36
CA ALA A 353 -4.58 25.76 -8.93
C ALA A 353 -4.44 24.30 -9.39
N VAL A 354 -4.69 23.36 -8.47
CA VAL A 354 -4.78 21.92 -8.80
C VAL A 354 -6.08 21.38 -8.24
N VAL A 355 -6.92 20.84 -9.13
CA VAL A 355 -8.11 20.09 -8.77
C VAL A 355 -7.85 18.62 -9.04
N PHE A 356 -7.75 17.83 -7.99
CA PHE A 356 -7.58 16.39 -8.08
C PHE A 356 -8.89 15.67 -7.83
N VAL A 357 -9.17 14.68 -8.67
CA VAL A 357 -10.29 13.78 -8.52
C VAL A 357 -9.76 12.35 -8.60
N HIS A 358 -9.96 11.57 -7.54
CA HIS A 358 -9.50 10.19 -7.49
C HIS A 358 -10.46 9.28 -8.28
N THR A 359 -10.16 9.08 -9.55
CA THR A 359 -10.94 8.23 -10.46
C THR A 359 -10.08 7.33 -11.35
N ALA A 360 -8.76 7.32 -11.16
CA ALA A 360 -7.79 6.55 -11.95
C ALA A 360 -7.95 6.71 -13.46
N GLY A 361 -8.18 7.95 -13.91
CA GLY A 361 -8.38 8.32 -15.31
C GLY A 361 -9.82 8.26 -15.82
N ASN A 362 -10.80 7.82 -15.03
CA ASN A 362 -12.21 7.98 -15.43
C ASN A 362 -12.57 9.48 -15.39
N ILE A 363 -13.21 9.97 -16.46
CA ILE A 363 -13.49 11.39 -16.66
C ILE A 363 -14.94 11.69 -16.30
N ASP A 364 -15.16 12.81 -15.62
CA ASP A 364 -16.49 13.38 -15.39
C ASP A 364 -16.54 14.76 -16.06
N HIS A 365 -17.26 14.85 -17.16
CA HIS A 365 -17.38 16.10 -17.92
C HIS A 365 -18.03 17.22 -17.13
N LYS A 366 -18.94 16.91 -16.19
CA LYS A 366 -19.55 17.96 -15.35
C LYS A 366 -18.51 18.59 -14.43
N VAL A 367 -17.51 17.82 -13.99
CA VAL A 367 -16.37 18.39 -13.26
C VAL A 367 -15.56 19.30 -14.18
N ILE A 368 -15.28 18.88 -15.42
CA ILE A 368 -14.55 19.74 -16.38
C ILE A 368 -15.31 21.04 -16.62
N ASP A 369 -16.62 20.99 -16.87
CA ASP A 369 -17.46 22.16 -17.15
C ASP A 369 -17.50 23.16 -15.98
N LYS A 370 -17.40 22.65 -14.74
CA LYS A 370 -17.41 23.47 -13.52
C LYS A 370 -16.05 24.02 -13.16
N VAL A 371 -14.99 23.23 -13.32
CA VAL A 371 -13.62 23.64 -13.02
C VAL A 371 -13.06 24.56 -14.10
N LYS A 372 -13.42 24.32 -15.37
CA LYS A 372 -12.87 25.01 -16.56
C LYS A 372 -11.33 25.05 -16.54
N PRO A 373 -10.67 23.88 -16.51
CA PRO A 373 -9.22 23.82 -16.38
C PRO A 373 -8.51 24.30 -17.64
N ASP A 374 -7.30 24.83 -17.47
CA ASP A 374 -6.40 25.17 -18.56
C ASP A 374 -5.73 23.91 -19.14
N CYS A 375 -5.51 22.89 -18.31
CA CYS A 375 -4.97 21.61 -18.75
C CYS A 375 -5.46 20.42 -17.91
N ILE A 376 -5.43 19.23 -18.51
CA ILE A 376 -5.96 18.00 -17.91
C ILE A 376 -4.89 16.91 -17.90
N CYS A 377 -4.71 16.26 -16.75
CA CYS A 377 -3.92 15.04 -16.63
C CYS A 377 -4.79 13.86 -16.17
N LEU A 378 -4.68 12.74 -16.86
CA LEU A 378 -5.31 11.47 -16.51
C LEU A 378 -4.20 10.59 -15.96
N GLN A 379 -4.26 10.22 -14.68
CA GLN A 379 -3.23 9.37 -14.07
C GLN A 379 -3.81 8.00 -13.70
N THR A 380 -3.25 6.96 -14.32
CA THR A 380 -3.53 5.55 -13.98
C THR A 380 -2.23 4.78 -13.74
N ASN A 381 -2.33 3.57 -13.20
CA ASN A 381 -1.17 2.70 -12.96
C ASN A 381 -1.11 1.61 -14.03
N ALA A 382 0.09 1.16 -14.40
CA ALA A 382 0.28 0.13 -15.42
C ALA A 382 -0.48 -1.17 -15.09
N ARG A 383 -0.63 -1.52 -13.81
CA ARG A 383 -1.45 -2.67 -13.39
C ARG A 383 -2.95 -2.53 -13.70
N PHE A 384 -3.47 -1.34 -13.91
CA PHE A 384 -4.89 -1.09 -14.19
C PHE A 384 -5.23 -1.13 -15.68
N VAL A 385 -4.25 -1.28 -16.58
CA VAL A 385 -4.49 -1.28 -18.03
C VAL A 385 -5.33 -2.46 -18.54
N VAL A 386 -5.62 -3.42 -17.66
CA VAL A 386 -6.53 -4.54 -17.92
C VAL A 386 -7.97 -4.10 -18.19
N LYS A 387 -8.33 -2.86 -17.85
CA LYS A 387 -9.61 -2.23 -18.15
C LYS A 387 -9.39 -0.78 -18.58
N ALA A 388 -10.04 -0.35 -19.66
CA ALA A 388 -10.01 1.06 -20.06
C ALA A 388 -10.84 1.92 -19.08
N PRO A 389 -10.41 3.14 -18.76
CA PRO A 389 -11.26 4.10 -18.05
C PRO A 389 -12.48 4.50 -18.90
N SER A 390 -13.52 5.00 -18.23
CA SER A 390 -14.67 5.62 -18.87
C SER A 390 -14.38 7.08 -19.18
N PHE A 391 -14.71 7.49 -20.40
CA PHE A 391 -14.68 8.89 -20.81
C PHE A 391 -15.91 9.67 -20.30
N ASN A 392 -16.96 8.97 -19.87
CA ASN A 392 -18.21 9.53 -19.34
C ASN A 392 -18.59 8.82 -18.03
N SER A 393 -17.90 9.16 -16.95
CA SER A 393 -18.19 8.68 -15.59
C SER A 393 -18.82 9.78 -14.73
N SER A 394 -19.31 9.41 -13.55
CA SER A 394 -19.88 10.33 -12.58
C SER A 394 -19.15 10.18 -11.26
N VAL A 395 -18.48 11.25 -10.80
CA VAL A 395 -17.80 11.26 -9.50
C VAL A 395 -18.79 11.09 -8.36
N LEU A 396 -20.01 11.62 -8.54
CA LEU A 396 -21.10 11.50 -7.58
C LEU A 396 -21.46 10.04 -7.31
N GLU A 397 -21.45 9.17 -8.31
CA GLU A 397 -21.74 7.74 -8.11
C GLU A 397 -20.73 7.07 -7.17
N TYR A 398 -19.44 7.43 -7.27
CA TYR A 398 -18.42 6.94 -6.36
C TYR A 398 -18.63 7.46 -4.93
N ILE A 399 -19.01 8.74 -4.78
CA ILE A 399 -19.31 9.34 -3.47
C ILE A 399 -20.53 8.66 -2.82
N GLU A 400 -21.61 8.47 -3.58
CA GLU A 400 -22.83 7.81 -3.09
C GLU A 400 -22.59 6.34 -2.70
N ALA A 401 -21.77 5.63 -3.48
CA ALA A 401 -21.36 4.27 -3.12
C ALA A 401 -20.57 4.25 -1.79
N LYS A 402 -19.80 5.29 -1.47
CA LYS A 402 -19.07 5.41 -0.20
C LYS A 402 -19.99 5.74 0.97
N LYS A 403 -20.96 6.65 0.79
CA LYS A 403 -21.97 7.00 1.82
C LYS A 403 -22.74 5.77 2.31
N LYS A 404 -23.08 4.85 1.40
CA LYS A 404 -23.76 3.59 1.75
C LYS A 404 -22.94 2.65 2.62
N GLY A 405 -21.60 2.71 2.53
CA GLY A 405 -20.70 1.78 3.21
C GLY A 405 -20.22 2.25 4.58
N LYS A 406 -19.99 3.57 4.75
CA LYS A 406 -19.49 4.20 5.99
C LYS A 406 -19.84 5.69 6.02
N ALA A 407 -19.91 6.25 7.23
CA ALA A 407 -19.98 7.70 7.39
C ALA A 407 -18.74 8.39 6.82
N ILE A 408 -18.96 9.40 5.97
CA ILE A 408 -17.90 10.22 5.38
C ILE A 408 -17.60 11.37 6.36
N LYS A 409 -16.33 11.68 6.54
CA LYS A 409 -15.91 12.82 7.38
C LYS A 409 -16.39 14.13 6.74
N PRO A 410 -16.72 15.16 7.53
CA PRO A 410 -17.10 16.45 6.97
C PRO A 410 -16.00 17.00 6.06
N PRO A 411 -16.34 17.74 4.99
CA PRO A 411 -15.34 18.32 4.11
C PRO A 411 -14.49 19.34 4.85
N THR A 412 -13.20 19.38 4.51
CA THR A 412 -12.30 20.46 4.89
C THR A 412 -12.47 21.59 3.87
N VAL A 413 -12.69 22.82 4.33
CA VAL A 413 -12.78 24.01 3.48
C VAL A 413 -11.93 25.11 4.12
N ALA A 414 -11.09 25.79 3.33
CA ALA A 414 -10.33 26.93 3.82
C ALA A 414 -11.27 28.10 4.17
N LYS A 415 -10.84 28.94 5.12
CA LYS A 415 -11.63 30.11 5.57
C LYS A 415 -11.84 31.13 4.46
N THR A 416 -10.86 31.26 3.58
CA THR A 416 -10.87 32.16 2.43
C THR A 416 -10.57 31.32 1.20
N LEU A 417 -11.37 31.52 0.16
CA LEU A 417 -11.22 30.83 -1.12
C LEU A 417 -10.77 31.86 -2.17
N PRO A 418 -9.84 31.50 -3.08
CA PRO A 418 -9.61 32.25 -4.30
C PRO A 418 -10.93 32.39 -5.08
N LYS A 419 -11.22 33.58 -5.62
CA LYS A 419 -12.49 33.88 -6.30
C LYS A 419 -12.81 32.90 -7.42
N GLU A 420 -11.80 32.51 -8.20
CA GLU A 420 -11.90 31.52 -9.28
C GLU A 420 -12.28 30.11 -8.80
N SER A 421 -12.06 29.80 -7.52
CA SER A 421 -12.34 28.49 -6.93
C SER A 421 -13.74 28.33 -6.32
N GLU A 422 -14.39 29.44 -5.97
CA GLU A 422 -15.65 29.44 -5.22
C GLU A 422 -16.76 28.64 -5.92
N ALA A 423 -16.89 28.82 -7.25
CA ALA A 423 -17.95 28.21 -8.03
C ALA A 423 -17.84 26.67 -8.07
N TYR A 424 -16.65 26.13 -8.33
CA TYR A 424 -16.48 24.67 -8.38
C TYR A 424 -16.42 24.05 -6.97
N ILE A 425 -15.94 24.77 -5.96
CA ILE A 425 -15.99 24.28 -4.57
C ILE A 425 -17.43 24.17 -4.08
N GLU A 426 -18.30 25.14 -4.40
CA GLU A 426 -19.72 25.02 -4.04
C GLU A 426 -20.39 23.86 -4.78
N TYR A 427 -20.04 23.64 -6.05
CA TYR A 427 -20.48 22.44 -6.79
C TYR A 427 -20.05 21.13 -6.11
N PHE A 428 -18.79 21.04 -5.65
CA PHE A 428 -18.32 19.85 -4.93
C PHE A 428 -18.98 19.69 -3.56
N LYS A 429 -19.29 20.78 -2.85
CA LYS A 429 -20.07 20.73 -1.61
C LYS A 429 -21.49 20.21 -1.85
N GLN A 430 -22.10 20.55 -2.98
CA GLN A 430 -23.43 20.04 -3.35
C GLN A 430 -23.41 18.53 -3.61
N MET A 431 -22.32 17.97 -4.15
CA MET A 431 -22.16 16.52 -4.32
C MET A 431 -22.15 15.74 -2.98
N LEU A 432 -21.87 16.41 -1.86
CA LEU A 432 -21.79 15.79 -0.54
C LEU A 432 -23.12 15.82 0.22
N ARG A 433 -24.04 16.70 -0.17
CA ARG A 433 -25.43 16.68 0.29
C ARG A 433 -26.10 15.42 -0.25
#